data_AF-A0A9D0Z244-F1
#
_entry.id   AF-A0A9D0Z244-F1
#
_cell.length_a   1.000
_cell.length_b   1.000
_cell.length_c   1.000
_cell.angle_alpha   90.00
_cell.angle_beta   90.00
_cell.angle_gamma   90.00
#
_symmetry.space_group_name_H-M   'P 1'
#
loop_
_entity.id
_entity.type
_entity.pdbx_description
1 polymer ?
#
loop_
_entity_poly.entity_id
_entity_poly.type
_entity_poly.pdbx_seq_one_letter_code
_entity_poly.pdbx_strand_id
1 'polypeptide(L)'
;METQPPATKLTEPPHTHSYTSNKVVATCTSKGYTLHKCSCGSSYTSDETAALGHSWGDWTVVTQPTTQQEGSESRSCWRCGAVESRAIPKLEPPALEWSDLDLNRAMAVGNQYAASKYGCIPDNSLGFDGGFDMPINLSKGEILLAAERTGRTFQQVIEAEMMGNMDLFAECRRLYGYDSIENWHIKCWCELKDNQLWFYVFY
;
A
#
# COMPACT_ATOMS: atom_id res chain seq x y z
N MET A 1 60.86 28.25 -19.91
CA MET A 1 59.39 28.24 -20.09
C MET A 1 59.11 28.96 -21.39
N GLU A 2 59.09 28.23 -22.50
CA GLU A 2 58.80 28.80 -23.82
C GLU A 2 57.30 29.10 -23.90
N THR A 3 56.97 30.36 -24.13
CA THR A 3 55.61 30.84 -24.36
C THR A 3 55.21 30.53 -25.80
N GLN A 4 54.13 29.76 -25.99
CA GLN A 4 53.52 29.57 -27.30
C GLN A 4 52.97 30.92 -27.82
N PRO A 5 53.22 31.30 -29.09
CA PRO A 5 52.68 32.53 -29.67
C PRO A 5 51.16 32.42 -29.90
N PRO A 6 50.42 33.55 -29.87
CA PRO A 6 48.98 33.55 -30.11
C PRO A 6 48.72 33.09 -31.55
N ALA A 7 47.79 32.14 -31.74
CA ALA A 7 47.38 31.69 -33.06
C ALA A 7 46.81 32.87 -33.85
N THR A 8 47.59 33.39 -34.79
CA THR A 8 47.17 34.41 -35.75
C THR A 8 46.06 33.81 -36.60
N LYS A 9 44.81 34.24 -36.39
CA LYS A 9 43.68 33.91 -37.26
C LYS A 9 44.03 34.40 -38.67
N LEU A 10 44.40 33.48 -39.57
CA LEU A 10 44.65 33.76 -40.98
C LEU A 10 43.43 34.51 -41.55
N THR A 11 43.60 35.78 -41.86
CA THR A 11 42.58 36.59 -42.51
C THR A 11 42.43 36.11 -43.95
N GLU A 12 41.33 35.40 -44.20
CA GLU A 12 40.95 34.90 -45.51
C GLU A 12 40.84 36.07 -46.53
N PRO A 13 41.29 35.91 -47.80
CA PRO A 13 41.19 36.97 -48.80
C PRO A 13 39.74 37.44 -48.97
N PRO A 14 39.52 38.73 -49.27
CA PRO A 14 38.18 39.27 -49.45
C PRO A 14 37.49 38.51 -50.59
N HIS A 15 36.43 37.80 -50.24
CA HIS A 15 35.59 37.06 -51.17
C HIS A 15 34.12 37.32 -50.84
N THR A 16 33.25 37.14 -51.82
CA THR A 16 31.80 37.23 -51.58
C THR A 16 31.33 35.92 -50.97
N HIS A 17 30.69 35.96 -49.81
CA HIS A 17 30.13 34.77 -49.19
C HIS A 17 28.93 34.27 -49.99
N SER A 18 29.03 33.04 -50.49
CA SER A 18 27.90 32.25 -50.97
C SER A 18 27.56 31.22 -49.91
N TYR A 19 26.37 31.29 -49.32
CA TYR A 19 25.91 30.40 -48.27
C TYR A 19 25.04 29.29 -48.83
N THR A 20 25.30 28.07 -48.38
CA THR A 20 24.37 26.93 -48.54
C THR A 20 23.61 26.74 -47.24
N SER A 21 22.29 26.63 -47.31
CA SER A 21 21.41 26.48 -46.15
C SER A 21 20.98 25.03 -45.98
N ASN A 22 21.00 24.52 -44.74
CA ASN A 22 20.46 23.21 -44.38
C ASN A 22 19.51 23.33 -43.20
N LYS A 23 18.31 22.75 -43.30
CA LYS A 23 17.30 22.80 -42.24
C LYS A 23 17.47 21.64 -41.27
N VAL A 24 17.71 21.96 -40.00
CA VAL A 24 17.68 21.02 -38.88
C VAL A 24 16.30 21.08 -38.24
N VAL A 25 15.55 19.99 -38.31
CA VAL A 25 14.21 19.91 -37.72
C VAL A 25 14.29 19.82 -36.19
N ALA A 26 13.33 20.44 -35.51
CA ALA A 26 13.22 20.30 -34.05
C ALA A 26 12.87 18.86 -33.66
N THR A 27 13.41 18.41 -32.53
CA THR A 27 13.11 17.11 -31.93
C THR A 27 12.33 17.31 -30.62
N CYS A 28 12.04 16.21 -29.90
CA CYS A 28 11.38 16.32 -28.59
C CYS A 28 12.20 17.14 -27.57
N THR A 29 13.53 17.11 -27.67
CA THR A 29 14.45 17.72 -26.68
C THR A 29 15.37 18.78 -27.26
N SER A 30 15.51 18.86 -28.59
CA SER A 30 16.40 19.81 -29.25
C SER A 30 15.62 20.78 -30.14
N LYS A 31 15.99 22.06 -30.09
CA LYS A 31 15.48 23.07 -31.01
C LYS A 31 15.89 22.77 -32.46
N GLY A 32 15.04 23.15 -33.40
CA GLY A 32 15.35 23.17 -34.84
C GLY A 32 15.89 24.55 -35.25
N TYR A 33 16.56 24.62 -36.40
CA TYR A 33 17.11 25.85 -36.97
C TYR A 33 17.55 25.63 -38.42
N THR A 34 17.76 26.71 -39.17
CA THR A 34 18.42 26.68 -40.48
C THR A 34 19.90 27.01 -40.30
N LEU A 35 20.80 26.11 -40.68
CA LEU A 35 22.24 26.33 -40.69
C LEU A 35 22.70 26.86 -42.04
N HIS A 36 23.37 28.02 -42.05
CA HIS A 36 23.99 28.60 -43.23
C HIS A 36 25.50 28.40 -43.18
N LYS A 37 26.08 27.75 -44.18
CA LYS A 37 27.52 27.46 -44.24
C LYS A 37 28.13 27.95 -45.55
N CYS A 38 29.23 28.67 -45.45
CA CYS A 38 30.06 29.06 -46.60
C CYS A 38 31.23 28.07 -46.75
N SER A 39 31.71 27.85 -47.97
CA SER A 39 32.89 27.02 -48.25
C SER A 39 34.16 27.54 -47.56
N CYS A 40 34.17 28.81 -47.23
CA CYS A 40 35.21 29.53 -46.49
C CYS A 40 35.29 29.12 -44.99
N GLY A 41 34.30 28.37 -44.49
CA GLY A 41 34.22 27.91 -43.09
C GLY A 41 33.35 28.77 -42.18
N SER A 42 32.92 29.96 -42.62
CA SER A 42 31.95 30.78 -41.87
C SER A 42 30.57 30.12 -41.81
N SER A 43 29.91 30.18 -40.64
CA SER A 43 28.55 29.68 -40.46
C SER A 43 27.74 30.49 -39.44
N TYR A 44 26.42 30.51 -39.62
CA TYR A 44 25.46 31.07 -38.66
C TYR A 44 24.12 30.32 -38.75
N THR A 45 23.25 30.52 -37.75
CA THR A 45 21.91 29.90 -37.71
C THR A 45 20.79 30.94 -37.77
N SER A 46 19.67 30.59 -38.39
CA SER A 46 18.43 31.39 -38.44
C SER A 46 17.20 30.50 -38.22
N ASP A 47 16.01 31.11 -38.16
CA ASP A 47 14.71 30.41 -38.14
C ASP A 47 14.58 29.37 -37.04
N GLU A 48 14.97 29.74 -35.80
CA GLU A 48 14.92 28.82 -34.68
C GLU A 48 13.49 28.37 -34.37
N THR A 49 13.33 27.07 -34.13
CA THR A 49 12.07 26.45 -33.71
C THR A 49 12.30 25.78 -32.37
N ALA A 50 11.48 26.08 -31.36
CA ALA A 50 11.59 25.45 -30.04
C ALA A 50 11.53 23.90 -30.12
N ALA A 51 12.09 23.23 -29.11
CA ALA A 51 11.91 21.79 -28.98
C ALA A 51 10.41 21.46 -28.92
N LEU A 52 10.02 20.36 -29.57
CA LEU A 52 8.61 19.99 -29.74
C LEU A 52 7.95 19.55 -28.43
N GLY A 53 8.75 19.21 -27.41
CA GLY A 53 8.27 18.51 -26.23
C GLY A 53 7.92 17.05 -26.52
N HIS A 54 7.69 16.29 -25.45
CA HIS A 54 7.24 14.91 -25.58
C HIS A 54 5.75 14.85 -25.86
N SER A 55 5.37 13.94 -26.76
CA SER A 55 3.98 13.61 -27.01
C SER A 55 3.69 12.25 -26.39
N TRP A 56 3.35 12.28 -25.11
CA TRP A 56 3.10 11.11 -24.30
C TRP A 56 1.82 10.39 -24.70
N GLY A 57 1.87 9.04 -24.74
CA GLY A 57 0.69 8.19 -24.78
C GLY A 57 0.04 8.03 -23.40
N ASP A 58 -0.95 7.14 -23.34
CA ASP A 58 -1.64 6.81 -22.09
C ASP A 58 -0.73 6.09 -21.10
N TRP A 59 -1.04 6.26 -19.82
CA TRP A 59 -0.39 5.50 -18.75
C TRP A 59 -0.82 4.03 -18.81
N THR A 60 0.16 3.15 -18.69
CA THR A 60 -0.04 1.70 -18.62
C THR A 60 0.52 1.18 -17.30
N VAL A 61 -0.29 0.49 -16.52
CA VAL A 61 0.15 -0.18 -15.29
C VAL A 61 1.16 -1.27 -15.65
N VAL A 62 2.36 -1.14 -15.10
CA VAL A 62 3.46 -2.10 -15.26
C VAL A 62 3.41 -3.11 -14.11
N THR A 63 3.22 -2.62 -12.89
CA THR A 63 3.08 -3.44 -11.69
C THR A 63 1.84 -3.00 -10.93
N GLN A 64 0.96 -3.95 -10.62
CA GLN A 64 -0.23 -3.65 -9.81
C GLN A 64 0.17 -3.31 -8.37
N PRO A 65 -0.43 -2.29 -7.74
CA PRO A 65 -0.22 -2.05 -6.31
C PRO A 65 -0.84 -3.18 -5.49
N THR A 66 -0.21 -3.47 -4.35
CA THR A 66 -0.72 -4.41 -3.34
C THR A 66 -0.85 -3.69 -2.00
N THR A 67 -1.35 -4.38 -0.98
CA THR A 67 -1.39 -3.85 0.39
C THR A 67 0.00 -3.74 1.04
N GLN A 68 1.02 -4.41 0.48
CA GLN A 68 2.38 -4.45 1.02
C GLN A 68 3.37 -3.63 0.19
N GLN A 69 3.08 -3.41 -1.10
CA GLN A 69 4.01 -2.81 -2.06
C GLN A 69 3.28 -1.83 -2.98
N GLU A 70 3.93 -0.71 -3.28
CA GLU A 70 3.47 0.22 -4.32
C GLU A 70 3.44 -0.45 -5.69
N GLY A 71 2.51 0.00 -6.52
CA GLY A 71 2.47 -0.34 -7.94
C GLY A 71 3.31 0.63 -8.76
N SER A 72 3.34 0.43 -10.07
CA SER A 72 3.94 1.40 -10.99
C SER A 72 3.19 1.43 -12.31
N GLU A 73 3.21 2.59 -12.93
CA GLU A 73 2.76 2.77 -14.32
C GLU A 73 3.78 3.56 -15.11
N SER A 74 3.76 3.33 -16.42
CA SER A 74 4.63 4.02 -17.37
C SER A 74 3.87 4.46 -18.61
N ARG A 75 4.38 5.48 -19.27
CA ARG A 75 3.91 5.93 -20.59
C ARG A 75 5.09 6.23 -21.50
N SER A 76 4.85 6.16 -22.80
CA SER A 76 5.90 6.36 -23.81
C SER A 76 5.56 7.48 -24.78
N CYS A 77 6.57 8.23 -25.20
CA CYS A 77 6.44 9.25 -26.23
C CYS A 77 6.43 8.58 -27.61
N TRP A 78 5.37 8.79 -28.41
CA TRP A 78 5.27 8.16 -29.73
C TRP A 78 6.28 8.70 -30.75
N ARG A 79 6.84 9.89 -30.53
CA ARG A 79 7.83 10.51 -31.45
C ARG A 79 9.24 9.94 -31.27
N CYS A 80 9.67 9.75 -30.03
CA CYS A 80 11.08 9.46 -29.73
C CYS A 80 11.30 8.23 -28.84
N GLY A 81 10.23 7.58 -28.36
CA GLY A 81 10.33 6.41 -27.50
C GLY A 81 10.81 6.69 -26.08
N ALA A 82 10.96 7.96 -25.67
CA ALA A 82 11.21 8.28 -24.27
C ALA A 82 10.12 7.66 -23.38
N VAL A 83 10.49 7.21 -22.19
CA VAL A 83 9.60 6.57 -21.22
C VAL A 83 9.58 7.39 -19.94
N GLU A 84 8.39 7.61 -19.41
CA GLU A 84 8.17 8.21 -18.11
C GLU A 84 7.45 7.20 -17.22
N SER A 85 7.90 7.08 -15.97
CA SER A 85 7.34 6.14 -14.99
C SER A 85 7.00 6.88 -13.69
N ARG A 86 5.94 6.43 -13.03
CA ARG A 86 5.58 6.90 -11.69
C ARG A 86 5.06 5.76 -10.81
N ALA A 87 5.15 5.96 -9.50
CA ALA A 87 4.61 5.04 -8.52
C ALA A 87 3.09 5.18 -8.43
N ILE A 88 2.40 4.06 -8.25
CA ILE A 88 1.01 3.99 -7.84
C ILE A 88 1.02 3.69 -6.33
N PRO A 89 0.36 4.48 -5.48
CA PRO A 89 0.30 4.21 -4.05
C PRO A 89 -0.14 2.76 -3.78
N LYS A 90 0.40 2.17 -2.71
CA LYS A 90 -0.08 0.88 -2.22
C LYS A 90 -1.59 0.92 -1.98
N LEU A 91 -2.24 -0.24 -2.11
CA LEU A 91 -3.64 -0.36 -1.73
C LEU A 91 -3.76 -0.20 -0.22
N GLU A 92 -4.73 0.58 0.24
CA GLU A 92 -5.13 0.51 1.63
C GLU A 92 -5.70 -0.89 1.89
N PRO A 93 -5.29 -1.57 2.98
CA PRO A 93 -5.91 -2.83 3.35
C PRO A 93 -7.41 -2.60 3.48
N PRO A 94 -8.27 -3.54 3.02
CA PRO A 94 -9.69 -3.39 3.21
C PRO A 94 -9.93 -3.12 4.69
N ALA A 95 -10.67 -2.04 4.98
CA ALA A 95 -11.20 -1.81 6.30
C ALA A 95 -11.85 -3.13 6.71
N LEU A 96 -11.42 -3.68 7.85
CA LEU A 96 -12.20 -4.74 8.44
C LEU A 96 -13.46 -4.05 8.94
N GLU A 97 -14.47 -3.99 8.08
CA GLU A 97 -15.84 -3.82 8.49
C GLU A 97 -16.22 -5.15 9.15
N TRP A 98 -15.72 -5.40 10.37
CA TRP A 98 -16.39 -6.34 11.25
C TRP A 98 -17.77 -5.75 11.43
N SER A 99 -18.77 -6.39 10.84
CA SER A 99 -20.11 -5.97 11.15
C SER A 99 -20.37 -6.26 12.63
N ASP A 100 -21.15 -5.43 13.31
CA ASP A 100 -21.61 -5.76 14.67
C ASP A 100 -22.21 -7.19 14.71
N LEU A 101 -22.73 -7.68 13.58
CA LEU A 101 -23.22 -9.05 13.39
C LEU A 101 -22.12 -10.12 13.56
N ASP A 102 -20.89 -9.91 13.09
CA ASP A 102 -19.78 -10.87 13.21
C ASP A 102 -19.30 -10.98 14.67
N LEU A 103 -19.24 -9.84 15.37
CA LEU A 103 -18.92 -9.76 16.79
C LEU A 103 -20.03 -10.39 17.64
N ASN A 104 -21.29 -10.03 17.39
CA ASN A 104 -22.46 -10.60 18.07
C ASN A 104 -22.52 -12.13 17.92
N ARG A 105 -22.17 -12.64 16.73
CA ARG A 105 -22.10 -14.07 16.48
C ARG A 105 -21.00 -14.74 17.32
N ALA A 106 -19.82 -14.14 17.42
CA ALA A 106 -18.74 -14.67 18.25
C ALA A 106 -19.14 -14.71 19.74
N MET A 107 -19.79 -13.66 20.25
CA MET A 107 -20.33 -13.62 21.62
C MET A 107 -21.35 -14.75 21.86
N ALA A 108 -22.29 -14.94 20.93
CA ALA A 108 -23.29 -16.00 21.02
C ALA A 108 -22.64 -17.40 21.04
N VAL A 109 -21.61 -17.63 20.23
CA VAL A 109 -20.85 -18.89 20.22
C VAL A 109 -20.16 -19.13 21.56
N GLY A 110 -19.48 -18.12 22.13
CA GLY A 110 -18.85 -18.23 23.45
C GLY A 110 -19.86 -18.57 24.54
N ASN A 111 -21.00 -17.88 24.58
CA ASN A 111 -22.07 -18.11 25.54
C ASN A 111 -22.68 -19.51 25.44
N GLN A 112 -22.95 -19.98 24.22
CA GLN A 112 -23.43 -21.35 23.98
C GLN A 112 -22.40 -22.40 24.39
N TYR A 113 -21.13 -22.15 24.06
CA TYR A 113 -20.04 -23.03 24.43
C TYR A 113 -19.90 -23.14 25.96
N ALA A 114 -19.95 -22.01 26.67
CA ALA A 114 -19.92 -21.95 28.14
C ALA A 114 -21.03 -22.81 28.77
N ALA A 115 -22.28 -22.65 28.31
CA ALA A 115 -23.39 -23.46 28.78
C ALA A 115 -23.20 -24.95 28.48
N SER A 116 -22.80 -25.29 27.25
CA SER A 116 -22.70 -26.68 26.82
C SER A 116 -21.57 -27.45 27.50
N LYS A 117 -20.43 -26.82 27.76
CA LYS A 117 -19.23 -27.46 28.29
C LYS A 117 -19.15 -27.39 29.81
N TYR A 118 -19.60 -26.29 30.40
CA TYR A 118 -19.41 -26.00 31.82
C TYR A 118 -20.72 -25.92 32.62
N GLY A 119 -21.88 -26.07 31.97
CA GLY A 119 -23.18 -25.99 32.65
C GLY A 119 -23.51 -24.59 33.16
N CYS A 120 -22.91 -23.56 32.57
CA CYS A 120 -23.18 -22.17 32.92
C CYS A 120 -24.55 -21.70 32.40
N ILE A 121 -25.07 -20.62 32.97
CA ILE A 121 -26.25 -19.91 32.49
C ILE A 121 -25.76 -18.78 31.57
N PRO A 122 -26.07 -18.81 30.26
CA PRO A 122 -25.71 -17.74 29.35
C PRO A 122 -26.35 -16.42 29.75
N ASP A 123 -25.56 -15.36 29.80
CA ASP A 123 -26.04 -13.99 29.78
C ASP A 123 -25.73 -13.36 28.42
N ASN A 124 -26.80 -13.06 27.68
CA ASN A 124 -26.76 -12.48 26.34
C ASN A 124 -27.08 -10.98 26.33
N SER A 125 -27.06 -10.32 27.49
CA SER A 125 -27.26 -8.87 27.57
C SER A 125 -26.22 -8.14 26.71
N LEU A 126 -26.61 -7.06 26.04
CA LEU A 126 -25.69 -6.26 25.24
C LEU A 126 -25.03 -5.20 26.13
N GLY A 127 -23.70 -5.06 26.05
CA GLY A 127 -22.92 -4.05 26.77
C GLY A 127 -21.97 -4.62 27.83
N PHE A 128 -21.03 -3.81 28.29
CA PHE A 128 -20.13 -4.18 29.39
C PHE A 128 -20.79 -3.87 30.75
N ASP A 129 -21.14 -4.91 31.50
CA ASP A 129 -21.59 -4.80 32.89
C ASP A 129 -20.50 -5.28 33.84
N GLY A 130 -19.44 -4.46 33.97
CA GLY A 130 -18.45 -4.52 35.07
C GLY A 130 -18.15 -5.92 35.64
N GLY A 131 -17.44 -6.76 34.89
CA GLY A 131 -17.01 -8.09 35.35
C GLY A 131 -15.49 -8.22 35.50
N PHE A 132 -15.05 -9.31 36.16
CA PHE A 132 -13.65 -9.72 36.25
C PHE A 132 -13.18 -10.21 34.88
N ASP A 133 -12.17 -9.58 34.30
CA ASP A 133 -11.77 -9.79 32.92
C ASP A 133 -10.62 -10.79 32.79
N MET A 134 -10.70 -11.65 31.78
CA MET A 134 -9.53 -12.24 31.14
C MET A 134 -9.48 -11.78 29.69
N PRO A 135 -8.92 -10.59 29.45
CA PRO A 135 -8.87 -10.05 28.12
C PRO A 135 -7.81 -10.80 27.31
N ILE A 136 -8.22 -11.32 26.16
CA ILE A 136 -7.29 -11.68 25.09
C ILE A 136 -7.47 -10.66 23.97
N ASN A 137 -6.39 -9.96 23.64
CA ASN A 137 -6.35 -9.03 22.52
C ASN A 137 -5.61 -9.67 21.35
N LEU A 138 -6.23 -9.66 20.17
CA LEU A 138 -5.61 -10.13 18.94
C LEU A 138 -5.55 -9.00 17.92
N SER A 139 -4.37 -8.81 17.33
CA SER A 139 -4.19 -7.93 16.19
C SER A 139 -4.79 -8.54 14.92
N LYS A 140 -5.10 -7.68 13.95
CA LYS A 140 -5.48 -8.11 12.59
C LYS A 140 -4.45 -9.08 11.99
N GLY A 141 -3.16 -8.82 12.20
CA GLY A 141 -2.09 -9.67 11.67
C GLY A 141 -2.14 -11.09 12.21
N GLU A 142 -2.37 -11.24 13.52
CA GLU A 142 -2.46 -12.56 14.17
C GLU A 142 -3.67 -13.36 13.67
N ILE A 143 -4.82 -12.71 13.50
CA ILE A 143 -6.03 -13.36 12.96
C ILE A 143 -5.82 -13.81 11.52
N LEU A 144 -5.19 -12.96 10.69
CA LEU A 144 -4.87 -13.29 9.30
C LEU A 144 -3.92 -14.49 9.21
N LEU A 145 -2.84 -14.49 10.00
CA LEU A 145 -1.87 -15.57 10.05
C LEU A 145 -2.51 -16.88 10.56
N ALA A 146 -3.40 -16.81 11.55
CA ALA A 146 -4.12 -17.96 12.05
C ALA A 146 -5.07 -18.56 11.00
N ALA A 147 -5.80 -17.72 10.26
CA ALA A 147 -6.68 -18.15 9.18
C ALA A 147 -5.90 -18.89 8.08
N GLU A 148 -4.78 -18.32 7.64
CA GLU A 148 -3.89 -18.93 6.64
C GLU A 148 -3.33 -20.28 7.13
N ARG A 149 -2.76 -20.31 8.35
CA ARG A 149 -2.15 -21.51 8.93
C ARG A 149 -3.14 -22.65 9.11
N THR A 150 -4.38 -22.34 9.44
CA THR A 150 -5.41 -23.35 9.77
C THR A 150 -6.34 -23.67 8.60
N GLY A 151 -6.28 -22.92 7.50
CA GLY A 151 -7.23 -23.01 6.40
C GLY A 151 -8.66 -22.60 6.80
N ARG A 152 -8.82 -21.88 7.91
CA ARG A 152 -10.12 -21.42 8.43
C ARG A 152 -10.46 -20.03 7.90
N THR A 153 -11.75 -19.73 7.87
CA THR A 153 -12.23 -18.36 7.67
C THR A 153 -11.90 -17.49 8.89
N PHE A 154 -11.87 -16.16 8.72
CA PHE A 154 -11.66 -15.23 9.83
C PHE A 154 -12.69 -15.40 10.95
N GLN A 155 -13.96 -15.59 10.58
CA GLN A 155 -15.03 -15.83 11.54
C GLN A 155 -14.77 -17.09 12.38
N GLN A 156 -14.35 -18.18 11.74
CA GLN A 156 -14.04 -19.44 12.44
C GLN A 156 -12.81 -19.32 13.35
N VAL A 157 -11.85 -18.46 13.01
CA VAL A 157 -10.73 -18.16 13.91
C VAL A 157 -11.27 -17.44 15.14
N ILE A 158 -12.01 -16.35 14.96
CA ILE A 158 -12.59 -15.56 16.07
C ILE A 158 -13.46 -16.40 16.99
N GLU A 159 -14.34 -17.23 16.43
CA GLU A 159 -15.18 -18.14 17.20
C GLU A 159 -14.33 -19.12 18.02
N ALA A 160 -13.24 -19.63 17.45
CA ALA A 160 -12.32 -20.52 18.15
C ALA A 160 -11.55 -19.82 19.27
N GLU A 161 -11.11 -18.57 19.04
CA GLU A 161 -10.43 -17.76 20.05
C GLU A 161 -11.37 -17.42 21.22
N MET A 162 -12.65 -17.11 20.94
CA MET A 162 -13.65 -16.89 22.00
C MET A 162 -13.84 -18.15 22.86
N MET A 163 -13.98 -19.33 22.24
CA MET A 163 -14.08 -20.60 22.98
C MET A 163 -12.80 -20.92 23.76
N GLY A 164 -11.63 -20.63 23.19
CA GLY A 164 -10.35 -20.76 23.88
C GLY A 164 -10.26 -19.84 25.10
N ASN A 165 -10.76 -18.60 25.00
CA ASN A 165 -10.79 -17.68 26.13
C ASN A 165 -11.74 -18.15 27.24
N MET A 166 -12.88 -18.75 26.88
CA MET A 166 -13.76 -19.42 27.83
C MET A 166 -13.08 -20.58 28.57
N ASP A 167 -12.28 -21.37 27.84
CA ASP A 167 -11.54 -22.49 28.44
C ASP A 167 -10.51 -21.99 29.44
N LEU A 168 -9.74 -20.97 29.06
CA LEU A 168 -8.78 -20.31 29.95
C LEU A 168 -9.49 -19.79 31.19
N PHE A 169 -10.66 -19.16 31.06
CA PHE A 169 -11.43 -18.62 32.20
C PHE A 169 -11.79 -19.71 33.20
N ALA A 170 -12.33 -20.84 32.71
CA ALA A 170 -12.66 -21.96 33.56
C ALA A 170 -11.42 -22.55 34.25
N GLU A 171 -10.29 -22.67 33.55
CA GLU A 171 -9.02 -23.16 34.12
C GLU A 171 -8.48 -22.22 35.19
N CYS A 172 -8.48 -20.92 34.94
CA CYS A 172 -8.06 -19.90 35.88
C CYS A 172 -8.86 -19.97 37.18
N ARG A 173 -10.18 -20.15 37.10
CA ARG A 173 -11.04 -20.30 38.29
C ARG A 173 -10.69 -21.53 39.11
N ARG A 174 -10.41 -22.66 38.47
CA ARG A 174 -9.95 -23.86 39.17
C ARG A 174 -8.64 -23.64 39.91
N LEU A 175 -7.70 -22.89 39.33
CA LEU A 175 -6.43 -22.55 39.99
C LEU A 175 -6.63 -21.68 41.24
N TYR A 176 -7.67 -20.85 41.28
CA TYR A 176 -8.05 -20.06 42.47
C TYR A 176 -8.94 -20.80 43.47
N GLY A 177 -9.10 -22.13 43.33
CA GLY A 177 -9.83 -22.96 44.28
C GLY A 177 -11.34 -23.03 44.07
N TYR A 178 -11.83 -22.66 42.88
CA TYR A 178 -13.22 -22.90 42.49
C TYR A 178 -13.36 -24.25 41.80
N ASP A 179 -14.04 -25.19 42.44
CA ASP A 179 -14.18 -26.56 41.93
C ASP A 179 -15.14 -26.68 40.72
N SER A 180 -16.09 -25.74 40.59
CA SER A 180 -17.04 -25.69 39.49
C SER A 180 -17.55 -24.26 39.23
N ILE A 181 -17.87 -23.98 37.97
CA ILE A 181 -18.56 -22.77 37.51
C ILE A 181 -19.98 -23.09 36.97
N GLU A 182 -20.46 -24.29 37.24
CA GLU A 182 -21.81 -24.72 36.89
C GLU A 182 -22.85 -23.77 37.52
N ASN A 183 -23.87 -23.42 36.75
CA ASN A 183 -24.92 -22.46 37.11
C ASN A 183 -24.48 -20.99 37.30
N TRP A 184 -23.22 -20.63 37.01
CA TRP A 184 -22.81 -19.22 37.00
C TRP A 184 -23.41 -18.49 35.80
N HIS A 185 -23.72 -17.20 35.97
CA HIS A 185 -24.25 -16.35 34.90
C HIS A 185 -23.09 -15.83 34.03
N ILE A 186 -22.66 -16.65 33.07
CA ILE A 186 -21.50 -16.33 32.24
C ILE A 186 -21.90 -15.49 31.04
N LYS A 187 -21.13 -14.42 30.80
CA LYS A 187 -21.24 -13.54 29.64
C LYS A 187 -19.93 -13.45 28.86
N CYS A 188 -19.97 -13.78 27.59
CA CYS A 188 -18.90 -13.52 26.62
C CYS A 188 -19.14 -12.18 25.94
N TRP A 189 -18.09 -11.36 25.83
CA TRP A 189 -18.14 -10.08 25.15
C TRP A 189 -16.95 -9.94 24.20
N CYS A 190 -17.16 -9.35 23.02
CA CYS A 190 -16.05 -8.94 22.17
C CYS A 190 -16.26 -7.55 21.58
N GLU A 191 -15.17 -6.79 21.48
CA GLU A 191 -15.18 -5.44 20.94
C GLU A 191 -13.87 -5.11 20.24
N LEU A 192 -13.93 -4.11 19.35
CA LEU A 192 -12.75 -3.54 18.71
C LEU A 192 -12.31 -2.30 19.47
N LYS A 193 -11.09 -2.34 19.98
CA LYS A 193 -10.49 -1.23 20.70
C LYS A 193 -9.01 -1.14 20.36
N ASP A 194 -8.54 0.07 20.08
CA ASP A 194 -7.14 0.34 19.73
C ASP A 194 -6.62 -0.51 18.56
N ASN A 195 -7.47 -0.75 17.55
CA ASN A 195 -7.19 -1.59 16.38
C ASN A 195 -6.84 -3.06 16.71
N GLN A 196 -7.32 -3.53 17.86
CA GLN A 196 -7.24 -4.92 18.29
C GLN A 196 -8.64 -5.44 18.61
N LEU A 197 -8.84 -6.73 18.39
CA LEU A 197 -10.05 -7.43 18.79
C LEU A 197 -9.85 -7.97 20.20
N TRP A 198 -10.74 -7.59 21.10
CA TRP A 198 -10.71 -7.98 22.50
C TRP A 198 -11.81 -8.99 22.79
N PHE A 199 -11.47 -10.05 23.51
CA PHE A 199 -12.39 -11.06 24.00
C PHE A 199 -12.43 -11.01 25.51
N TYR A 200 -13.63 -10.98 26.08
CA TYR A 200 -13.85 -10.93 27.51
C TYR A 200 -14.85 -12.02 27.92
N VAL A 201 -14.67 -12.52 29.14
CA VAL A 201 -15.53 -13.49 29.80
C VAL A 201 -15.81 -13.01 31.21
N PHE A 202 -17.09 -12.95 31.57
CA PHE A 202 -17.60 -12.49 32.86
C PHE A 202 -18.50 -13.55 33.50
N TYR A 203 -18.72 -13.47 34.82
CA TYR A 203 -19.56 -14.41 35.59
C TYR A 203 -20.39 -13.72 36.66
#